data_AF-A0A544Z0P9-F1
#
_entry.id   AF-A0A544Z0P9-F1
#
_cell.length_a   1.000
_cell.length_b   1.000
_cell.length_c   1.000
_cell.angle_alpha   90.00
_cell.angle_beta   90.00
_cell.angle_gamma   90.00
#
_symmetry.space_group_name_H-M   'P 1'
#
loop_
_entity.id
_entity.type
_entity.pdbx_description
1 polymer ?
#
loop_
_entity_poly.entity_id
_entity_poly.type
_entity_poly.pdbx_seq_one_letter_code
_entity_poly.pdbx_strand_id
1 'polypeptide(L)'
;MTTGGALRRRPAQRRSQERVERMLDECALLLDEVGYAALTTKEVARRAEVPIGTFYQFFTDKQSLVRALALRNLEAYLDRIASRLAAAPLSDWTDAVDLVVDEFVRMKRTTPGFGVVDFGEVLAAPGGPALPGTQRMLDEALENNVIVADRLRSLIVDRLGVAPGDGLSRAFVVAVEAADAVLKLAFRVHPDGDPDLIAECKRLVRRYLSDHLA
;
A
#
# COMPACT_ATOMS: atom_id res chain seq x y z
N MET A 1 30.50 8.86 37.44
CA MET A 1 31.36 9.15 36.26
C MET A 1 31.95 7.82 35.82
N THR A 2 31.79 7.28 34.61
CA THR A 2 31.57 7.90 33.30
C THR A 2 30.88 6.91 32.35
N THR A 3 29.99 7.46 31.54
CA THR A 3 29.20 6.94 30.42
C THR A 3 30.05 6.38 29.26
N GLY A 4 29.59 5.29 28.62
CA GLY A 4 30.19 4.82 27.36
C GLY A 4 29.45 3.63 26.72
N GLY A 5 28.41 3.87 25.92
CA GLY A 5 27.71 2.78 25.23
C GLY A 5 26.51 3.14 24.36
N ALA A 6 26.55 4.22 23.56
CA ALA A 6 25.40 4.60 22.71
C ALA A 6 25.68 4.75 21.21
N LEU A 7 26.91 4.45 20.72
CA LEU A 7 27.30 4.77 19.34
C LEU A 7 27.55 3.57 18.39
N ARG A 8 27.54 2.32 18.88
CA ARG A 8 27.92 1.16 18.04
C ARG A 8 26.76 0.50 17.26
N ARG A 9 25.50 0.68 17.69
CA ARG A 9 24.32 0.06 17.04
C ARG A 9 23.83 0.81 15.79
N ARG A 10 24.01 2.14 15.72
CA ARG A 10 23.44 2.99 14.65
C ARG A 10 24.01 2.75 13.24
N PRO A 11 25.33 2.57 13.02
CA PRO A 11 25.87 2.43 11.66
C PRO A 11 25.58 1.07 10.98
N ALA A 12 25.43 0.01 11.77
CA ALA A 12 25.11 -1.33 11.26
C ALA A 12 23.62 -1.44 10.90
N GLN A 13 22.74 -0.89 11.75
CA GLN A 13 21.30 -0.84 11.50
C GLN A 13 20.97 0.00 10.25
N ARG A 14 21.59 1.17 10.09
CA ARG A 14 21.41 2.02 8.90
C ARG A 14 21.81 1.31 7.60
N ARG A 15 22.99 0.69 7.57
CA ARG A 15 23.44 -0.12 6.41
C ARG A 15 22.55 -1.34 6.15
N SER A 16 21.90 -1.85 7.18
CA SER A 16 20.91 -2.93 7.05
C SER A 16 19.65 -2.42 6.36
N GLN A 17 19.12 -1.29 6.82
CA GLN A 17 17.94 -0.64 6.23
C GLN A 17 18.20 -0.21 4.79
N GLU A 18 19.34 0.43 4.51
CA GLU A 18 19.73 0.84 3.14
C GLU A 18 19.81 -0.36 2.17
N ARG A 19 20.22 -1.54 2.64
CA ARG A 19 20.21 -2.77 1.81
C ARG A 19 18.80 -3.28 1.56
N VAL A 20 17.94 -3.24 2.57
CA VAL A 20 16.52 -3.62 2.43
C VAL A 20 15.84 -2.70 1.41
N GLU A 21 15.99 -1.38 1.55
CA GLU A 21 15.38 -0.43 0.62
C GLU A 21 15.85 -0.65 -0.82
N ARG A 22 17.16 -0.81 -1.05
CA ARG A 22 17.65 -1.12 -2.41
C ARG A 22 17.06 -2.40 -2.99
N MET A 23 16.91 -3.46 -2.18
CA MET A 23 16.28 -4.70 -2.66
C MET A 23 14.78 -4.49 -2.97
N LEU A 24 14.08 -3.66 -2.20
CA LEU A 24 12.67 -3.34 -2.45
C LEU A 24 12.50 -2.43 -3.68
N ASP A 25 13.41 -1.48 -3.90
CA ASP A 25 13.43 -0.62 -5.08
C ASP A 25 13.66 -1.44 -6.36
N GLU A 26 14.66 -2.32 -6.37
CA GLU A 26 14.92 -3.20 -7.51
C GLU A 26 13.82 -4.24 -7.71
N CYS A 27 13.19 -4.72 -6.62
CA CYS A 27 12.00 -5.56 -6.71
C CYS A 27 10.86 -4.82 -7.44
N ALA A 28 10.60 -3.57 -7.07
CA ALA A 28 9.55 -2.76 -7.67
C ALA A 28 9.79 -2.52 -9.17
N LEU A 29 11.02 -2.17 -9.56
CA LEU A 29 11.40 -2.00 -10.97
C LEU A 29 11.26 -3.30 -11.76
N LEU A 30 11.75 -4.42 -11.21
CA LEU A 30 11.62 -5.73 -11.85
C LEU A 30 10.17 -6.17 -12.00
N LEU A 31 9.30 -5.83 -11.05
CA LEU A 31 7.87 -6.13 -11.17
C LEU A 31 7.25 -5.44 -12.38
N ASP A 32 7.62 -4.18 -12.67
CA ASP A 32 7.15 -3.48 -13.87
C ASP A 32 7.76 -4.06 -15.15
N GLU A 33 9.04 -4.46 -15.12
CA GLU A 33 9.74 -4.97 -16.30
C GLU A 33 9.31 -6.39 -16.72
N VAL A 34 9.18 -7.30 -15.75
CA VAL A 34 8.99 -8.74 -16.04
C VAL A 34 7.77 -9.36 -15.35
N GLY A 35 7.08 -8.62 -14.48
CA GLY A 35 5.95 -9.10 -13.71
C GLY A 35 6.33 -10.07 -12.57
N TYR A 36 5.36 -10.38 -11.72
CA TYR A 36 5.56 -11.22 -10.53
C TYR A 36 6.00 -12.65 -10.85
N ALA A 37 5.50 -13.24 -11.94
CA ALA A 37 5.78 -14.63 -12.30
C ALA A 37 7.28 -14.83 -12.61
N ALA A 38 7.88 -13.94 -13.40
CA ALA A 38 9.27 -14.02 -13.83
C ALA A 38 10.26 -13.39 -12.83
N LEU A 39 9.79 -12.63 -11.84
CA LEU A 39 10.62 -12.11 -10.75
C LEU A 39 11.37 -13.24 -10.03
N THR A 40 12.69 -13.08 -9.80
CA THR A 40 13.51 -14.02 -9.03
C THR A 40 14.35 -13.32 -7.96
N THR A 41 14.56 -13.98 -6.82
CA THR A 41 15.39 -13.44 -5.72
C THR A 41 16.83 -13.19 -6.14
N LYS A 42 17.37 -14.03 -7.04
CA LYS A 42 18.72 -13.90 -7.58
C LYS A 42 18.88 -12.61 -8.39
N GLU A 43 17.90 -12.30 -9.24
CA GLU A 43 17.96 -11.11 -10.08
C GLU A 43 17.79 -9.83 -9.25
N VAL A 44 16.88 -9.83 -8.27
CA VAL A 44 16.73 -8.72 -7.31
C VAL A 44 18.04 -8.49 -6.56
N ALA A 45 18.63 -9.53 -5.98
CA ALA A 45 19.89 -9.42 -5.24
C ALA A 45 21.03 -8.89 -6.13
N ARG A 46 21.11 -9.38 -7.37
CA ARG A 46 22.11 -8.95 -8.37
C ARG A 46 21.98 -7.46 -8.69
N ARG A 47 20.76 -6.98 -8.97
CA ARG A 47 20.52 -5.57 -9.31
C ARG A 47 20.69 -4.63 -8.11
N ALA A 48 20.29 -5.07 -6.92
CA ALA A 48 20.45 -4.29 -5.70
C ALA A 48 21.92 -4.23 -5.19
N GLU A 49 22.83 -4.90 -5.91
CA GLU A 49 24.24 -5.09 -5.55
C GLU A 49 24.39 -5.70 -4.14
N VAL A 50 23.54 -6.68 -3.84
CA VAL A 50 23.51 -7.41 -2.57
C VAL A 50 23.91 -8.87 -2.83
N PRO A 51 24.91 -9.42 -2.10
CA PRO A 51 25.22 -10.84 -2.21
C PRO A 51 23.99 -11.70 -1.94
N ILE A 52 23.78 -12.77 -2.72
CA ILE A 52 22.59 -13.64 -2.56
C ILE A 52 22.46 -14.23 -1.15
N GLY A 53 23.59 -14.53 -0.49
CA GLY A 53 23.59 -14.97 0.91
C GLY A 53 23.09 -13.90 1.88
N THR A 54 23.33 -12.62 1.60
CA THR A 54 22.80 -11.49 2.36
C THR A 54 21.30 -11.29 2.10
N PHE A 55 20.82 -11.49 0.88
CA PHE A 55 19.38 -11.47 0.59
C PHE A 55 18.63 -12.43 1.52
N TYR A 56 19.10 -13.67 1.62
CA TYR A 56 18.47 -14.71 2.46
C TYR A 56 18.60 -14.47 3.97
N GLN A 57 19.39 -13.50 4.41
CA GLN A 57 19.38 -13.04 5.81
C GLN A 57 18.18 -12.12 6.11
N PHE A 58 17.59 -11.49 5.08
CA PHE A 58 16.46 -10.57 5.20
C PHE A 58 15.14 -11.19 4.75
N PHE A 59 15.17 -11.98 3.67
CA PHE A 59 13.98 -12.54 3.04
C PHE A 59 14.15 -14.03 2.82
N THR A 60 13.20 -14.83 3.28
CA THR A 60 13.24 -16.29 3.13
C THR A 60 13.07 -16.72 1.68
N ASP A 61 12.36 -15.93 0.89
CA ASP A 61 11.90 -16.27 -0.45
C ASP A 61 11.38 -15.04 -1.21
N LYS A 62 10.84 -15.25 -2.41
CA LYS A 62 10.20 -14.21 -3.23
C LYS A 62 8.96 -13.61 -2.58
N GLN A 63 8.18 -14.41 -1.85
CA GLN A 63 6.92 -13.97 -1.24
C GLN A 63 7.16 -13.01 -0.08
N SER A 64 8.13 -13.30 0.79
CA SER A 64 8.53 -12.42 1.90
C SER A 64 9.09 -11.08 1.41
N LEU A 65 9.83 -11.06 0.30
CA LEU A 65 10.27 -9.82 -0.35
C LEU A 65 9.06 -8.99 -0.86
N VAL A 66 8.15 -9.64 -1.57
CA VAL A 66 6.98 -8.96 -2.16
C VAL A 66 6.00 -8.49 -1.07
N ARG A 67 5.84 -9.26 0.00
CA ARG A 67 5.11 -8.85 1.21
C ARG A 67 5.72 -7.60 1.83
N ALA A 68 7.05 -7.55 1.97
CA ALA A 68 7.73 -6.38 2.50
C ALA A 68 7.55 -5.15 1.60
N LEU A 69 7.56 -5.32 0.27
CA LEU A 69 7.24 -4.25 -0.66
C LEU A 69 5.79 -3.76 -0.50
N ALA A 70 4.82 -4.67 -0.38
CA ALA A 70 3.41 -4.32 -0.16
C ALA A 70 3.19 -3.55 1.15
N LEU A 71 3.85 -3.96 2.23
CA LEU A 71 3.82 -3.25 3.51
C LEU A 71 4.43 -1.85 3.39
N ARG A 72 5.60 -1.72 2.73
CA ARG A 72 6.23 -0.42 2.45
C ARG A 72 5.30 0.49 1.65
N ASN A 73 4.60 -0.06 0.66
CA ASN A 73 3.64 0.69 -0.15
C ASN A 73 2.45 1.18 0.69
N LEU A 74 1.90 0.33 1.56
CA LEU A 74 0.82 0.73 2.47
C LEU A 74 1.26 1.80 3.48
N GLU A 75 2.46 1.67 4.05
CA GLU A 75 3.01 2.69 4.95
C GLU A 75 3.20 4.03 4.22
N ALA A 76 3.81 4.03 3.04
CA ALA A 76 3.98 5.23 2.23
C ALA A 76 2.64 5.88 1.84
N TYR A 77 1.61 5.07 1.55
CA TYR A 77 0.26 5.52 1.28
C TYR A 77 -0.35 6.27 2.47
N LEU A 78 -0.35 5.62 3.64
CA LEU A 78 -0.91 6.18 4.87
C LEU A 78 -0.16 7.43 5.32
N ASP A 79 1.17 7.45 5.24
CA ASP A 79 2.00 8.59 5.63
C ASP A 79 1.73 9.83 4.75
N ARG A 80 1.53 9.62 3.44
CA ARG A 80 1.18 10.71 2.51
C ARG A 80 -0.21 11.26 2.78
N ILE A 81 -1.16 10.39 3.12
CA ILE A 81 -2.50 10.82 3.54
C ILE A 81 -2.41 11.62 4.83
N ALA A 82 -1.76 11.07 5.87
CA ALA A 82 -1.54 11.73 7.16
C ALA A 82 -0.93 13.12 6.99
N SER A 83 0.13 13.21 6.19
CA SER A 83 0.85 14.47 5.94
C SER A 83 -0.04 15.53 5.30
N ARG A 84 -0.91 15.15 4.35
CA ARG A 84 -1.84 16.09 3.71
C ARG A 84 -3.00 16.49 4.62
N LEU A 85 -3.53 15.56 5.41
CA LEU A 85 -4.54 15.85 6.43
C LEU A 85 -4.02 16.78 7.53
N ALA A 86 -2.70 16.80 7.75
CA ALA A 86 -2.03 17.73 8.66
C ALA A 86 -1.78 19.10 8.01
N ALA A 87 -1.52 19.13 6.69
CA ALA A 87 -1.16 20.36 5.98
C ALA A 87 -2.36 21.24 5.57
N ALA A 88 -3.56 20.67 5.44
CA ALA A 88 -4.76 21.40 5.06
C ALA A 88 -5.92 21.10 6.02
N PRO A 89 -6.70 22.11 6.43
CA PRO A 89 -7.98 21.85 7.08
C PRO A 89 -8.91 21.17 6.07
N LEU A 90 -9.42 19.99 6.42
CA LEU A 90 -10.54 19.42 5.68
C LEU A 90 -11.80 20.23 5.99
N SER A 91 -12.62 20.45 4.98
CA SER A 91 -13.94 21.06 5.16
C SER A 91 -14.90 20.04 5.77
N ASP A 92 -14.79 18.77 5.35
CA ASP A 92 -15.58 17.63 5.82
C ASP A 92 -14.89 16.28 5.50
N TRP A 93 -15.42 15.17 6.01
CA TRP A 93 -14.94 13.80 5.78
C TRP A 93 -14.94 13.39 4.30
N THR A 94 -15.79 14.01 3.48
CA THR A 94 -15.84 13.79 2.03
C THR A 94 -14.55 14.20 1.32
N ASP A 95 -13.84 15.22 1.83
CA ASP A 95 -12.52 15.62 1.32
C ASP A 95 -11.47 14.54 1.62
N ALA A 96 -11.60 13.83 2.75
CA ALA A 96 -10.72 12.72 3.09
C ALA A 96 -10.88 11.55 2.10
N VAL A 97 -12.11 11.25 1.69
CA VAL A 97 -12.39 10.22 0.67
C VAL A 97 -11.71 10.57 -0.65
N ASP A 98 -11.89 11.80 -1.13
CA ASP A 98 -11.30 12.22 -2.40
C ASP A 98 -9.77 12.11 -2.35
N LEU A 99 -9.17 12.54 -1.24
CA LEU A 99 -7.73 12.49 -1.01
C LEU A 99 -7.20 11.05 -0.96
N VAL A 100 -7.90 10.13 -0.29
CA VAL A 100 -7.56 8.70 -0.20
C VAL A 100 -7.57 8.05 -1.58
N VAL A 101 -8.62 8.31 -2.38
CA VAL A 101 -8.72 7.78 -3.75
C VAL A 101 -7.65 8.39 -4.66
N ASP A 102 -7.45 9.71 -4.61
CA ASP A 102 -6.44 10.40 -5.42
C ASP A 102 -5.02 9.96 -5.10
N GLU A 103 -4.75 9.67 -3.83
CA GLU A 103 -3.48 9.10 -3.41
C GLU A 103 -3.24 7.74 -4.05
N PHE A 104 -4.23 6.85 -4.03
CA PHE A 104 -4.11 5.51 -4.60
C PHE A 104 -3.91 5.57 -6.12
N VAL A 105 -4.74 6.37 -6.80
CA VAL A 105 -4.64 6.61 -8.24
C VAL A 105 -3.26 7.15 -8.61
N ARG A 106 -2.73 8.10 -7.83
CA ARG A 106 -1.38 8.61 -8.08
C ARG A 106 -0.32 7.53 -7.89
N MET A 107 -0.41 6.71 -6.84
CA MET A 107 0.52 5.59 -6.65
C MET A 107 0.46 4.61 -7.81
N LYS A 108 -0.73 4.25 -8.32
CA LYS A 108 -0.87 3.41 -9.54
C LYS A 108 -0.18 4.01 -10.76
N ARG A 109 -0.16 5.34 -10.90
CA ARG A 109 0.46 6.04 -12.04
C ARG A 109 1.97 6.23 -11.90
N THR A 110 2.48 6.43 -10.69
CA THR A 110 3.84 6.96 -10.49
C THR A 110 4.76 6.08 -9.65
N THR A 111 4.22 5.11 -8.92
CA THR A 111 5.02 4.27 -8.01
C THR A 111 5.43 3.00 -8.74
N PRO A 112 6.74 2.72 -8.91
CA PRO A 112 7.21 1.50 -9.53
C PRO A 112 6.65 0.26 -8.83
N GLY A 113 6.33 -0.77 -9.61
CA GLY A 113 5.79 -2.05 -9.16
C GLY A 113 4.36 -2.00 -8.64
N PHE A 114 3.78 -0.81 -8.36
CA PHE A 114 2.47 -0.67 -7.72
C PHE A 114 1.30 -1.13 -8.62
N GLY A 115 1.52 -1.13 -9.94
CA GLY A 115 0.59 -1.73 -10.91
C GLY A 115 0.50 -3.26 -10.79
N VAL A 116 1.54 -3.91 -10.25
CA VAL A 116 1.62 -5.37 -10.09
C VAL A 116 1.41 -5.80 -8.63
N VAL A 117 1.92 -5.04 -7.66
CA VAL A 117 1.80 -5.29 -6.23
C VAL A 117 1.43 -4.01 -5.50
N ASP A 118 0.21 -3.94 -4.97
CA ASP A 118 -0.25 -2.79 -4.18
C ASP A 118 -0.19 -3.07 -2.66
N PHE A 119 -1.32 -3.14 -1.97
CA PHE A 119 -1.42 -3.34 -0.53
C PHE A 119 -1.62 -4.82 -0.20
N GLY A 120 -0.81 -5.67 -0.83
CA GLY A 120 -0.82 -7.10 -0.61
C GLY A 120 -1.54 -7.88 -1.69
N GLU A 121 -2.21 -7.24 -2.65
CA GLU A 121 -2.66 -7.94 -3.83
C GLU A 121 -1.54 -8.04 -4.86
N VAL A 122 -1.41 -9.21 -5.51
CA VAL A 122 -0.51 -9.38 -6.65
C VAL A 122 -1.35 -9.62 -7.88
N LEU A 123 -1.15 -8.81 -8.91
CA LEU A 123 -1.79 -8.98 -10.21
C LEU A 123 -0.88 -9.77 -11.14
N ALA A 124 -1.48 -10.62 -11.98
CA ALA A 124 -0.71 -11.35 -13.00
C ALA A 124 -0.02 -10.40 -14.01
N ALA A 125 -0.66 -9.27 -14.28
CA ALA A 125 -0.19 -8.14 -15.07
C ALA A 125 -0.93 -6.88 -14.59
N PRO A 126 -0.45 -5.67 -14.89
CA PRO A 126 -1.18 -4.43 -14.56
C PRO A 126 -2.63 -4.47 -15.04
N GLY A 127 -3.59 -4.24 -14.13
CA GLY A 127 -5.04 -4.30 -14.41
C GLY A 127 -5.62 -5.71 -14.63
N GLY A 128 -4.80 -6.75 -14.54
CA GLY A 128 -5.20 -8.16 -14.65
C GLY A 128 -5.84 -8.71 -13.38
N PRO A 129 -6.25 -10.00 -13.37
CA PRO A 129 -6.80 -10.63 -12.18
C PRO A 129 -5.73 -10.80 -11.09
N ALA A 130 -6.18 -10.74 -9.84
CA ALA A 130 -5.36 -11.07 -8.69
C ALA A 130 -4.94 -12.54 -8.70
N LEU A 131 -3.72 -12.82 -8.27
CA LEU A 131 -3.23 -14.17 -8.10
C LEU A 131 -3.90 -14.85 -6.90
N PRO A 132 -4.33 -16.11 -7.02
CA PRO A 132 -4.87 -16.84 -5.88
C PRO A 132 -3.86 -16.95 -4.73
N GLY A 133 -4.33 -16.80 -3.49
CA GLY A 133 -3.52 -16.96 -2.29
C GLY A 133 -2.83 -15.68 -1.82
N THR A 134 -3.02 -14.55 -2.48
CA THR A 134 -2.43 -13.26 -2.06
C THR A 134 -3.37 -12.41 -1.22
N GLN A 135 -4.61 -12.85 -0.99
CA GLN A 135 -5.64 -12.09 -0.25
C GLN A 135 -5.24 -11.76 1.19
N ARG A 136 -4.29 -12.50 1.76
CA ARG A 136 -3.79 -12.38 3.13
C ARG A 136 -2.27 -12.19 3.14
N MET A 137 -1.75 -11.40 2.21
CA MET A 137 -0.32 -11.20 2.11
C MET A 137 0.19 -10.26 3.21
N LEU A 138 -0.59 -9.26 3.62
CA LEU A 138 -0.17 -8.34 4.67
C LEU A 138 -0.17 -8.99 6.06
N ASP A 139 -1.13 -9.87 6.35
CA ASP A 139 -1.31 -10.55 7.63
C ASP A 139 -1.85 -11.97 7.43
N GLU A 140 -1.49 -12.93 8.28
CA GLU A 140 -1.92 -14.32 8.14
C GLU A 140 -3.41 -14.55 8.47
N ALA A 141 -3.98 -13.72 9.36
CA ALA A 141 -5.34 -13.86 9.85
C ALA A 141 -6.34 -12.99 9.07
N LEU A 142 -5.93 -11.79 8.66
CA LEU A 142 -6.83 -10.81 8.05
C LEU A 142 -6.59 -10.66 6.54
N GLU A 143 -7.67 -10.39 5.82
CA GLU A 143 -7.58 -10.03 4.40
C GLU A 143 -7.01 -8.62 4.22
N ASN A 144 -6.31 -8.40 3.11
CA ASN A 144 -5.59 -7.16 2.83
C ASN A 144 -6.49 -5.93 2.93
N ASN A 145 -7.67 -5.97 2.31
CA ASN A 145 -8.63 -4.86 2.31
C ASN A 145 -9.21 -4.58 3.70
N VAL A 146 -9.31 -5.60 4.58
CA VAL A 146 -9.70 -5.40 5.99
C VAL A 146 -8.64 -4.59 6.73
N ILE A 147 -7.36 -4.86 6.49
CA ILE A 147 -6.25 -4.11 7.10
C ILE A 147 -6.22 -2.67 6.58
N VAL A 148 -6.35 -2.48 5.27
CA VAL A 148 -6.40 -1.14 4.64
C VAL A 148 -7.57 -0.34 5.20
N ALA A 149 -8.75 -0.95 5.30
CA ALA A 149 -9.95 -0.33 5.86
C ALA A 149 -9.76 0.10 7.33
N ASP A 150 -9.19 -0.76 8.18
CA ASP A 150 -8.97 -0.40 9.58
C ASP A 150 -7.95 0.74 9.73
N ARG A 151 -6.86 0.71 8.95
CA ARG A 151 -5.84 1.76 8.97
C ARG A 151 -6.38 3.10 8.49
N LEU A 152 -7.15 3.12 7.41
CA LEU A 152 -7.82 4.33 6.92
C LEU A 152 -8.87 4.83 7.91
N ARG A 153 -9.67 3.94 8.50
CA ARG A 153 -10.65 4.28 9.52
C ARG A 153 -9.98 4.96 10.72
N SER A 154 -8.94 4.36 11.30
CA SER A 154 -8.21 4.96 12.43
C SER A 154 -7.73 6.36 12.06
N LEU A 155 -7.05 6.49 10.92
CA LEU A 155 -6.49 7.74 10.46
C LEU A 155 -7.53 8.86 10.29
N ILE A 156 -8.70 8.54 9.73
CA ILE A 156 -9.76 9.51 9.45
C ILE A 156 -10.58 9.82 10.70
N VAL A 157 -10.98 8.80 11.47
CA VAL A 157 -11.78 8.96 12.69
C VAL A 157 -11.02 9.74 13.75
N ASP A 158 -9.74 9.41 13.98
CA ASP A 158 -8.90 10.10 14.95
C ASP A 158 -8.75 11.59 14.60
N ARG A 159 -8.74 11.92 13.30
CA ARG A 159 -8.55 13.29 12.80
C ARG A 159 -9.84 14.12 12.84
N LEU A 160 -10.98 13.50 12.59
CA LEU A 160 -12.29 14.17 12.55
C LEU A 160 -13.01 14.19 13.89
N GLY A 161 -12.57 13.37 14.86
CA GLY A 161 -13.20 13.29 16.19
C GLY A 161 -14.61 12.68 16.14
N VAL A 162 -14.93 11.92 15.10
CA VAL A 162 -16.22 11.23 14.96
C VAL A 162 -16.28 10.09 15.96
N ALA A 163 -17.36 10.00 16.74
CA ALA A 163 -17.54 8.87 17.65
C ALA A 163 -17.70 7.57 16.84
N PRO A 164 -17.03 6.46 17.22
CA PRO A 164 -17.20 5.19 16.51
C PRO A 164 -18.64 4.70 16.69
N GLY A 165 -19.45 4.84 15.64
CA GLY A 165 -20.79 4.26 15.59
C GLY A 165 -20.76 2.76 15.34
N ASP A 166 -21.81 2.06 15.78
CA ASP A 166 -21.98 0.63 15.51
C ASP A 166 -21.95 0.38 14.00
N GLY A 167 -21.06 -0.50 13.55
CA GLY A 167 -20.92 -0.87 12.14
C GLY A 167 -20.01 0.02 11.30
N LEU A 168 -19.42 1.10 11.84
CA LEU A 168 -18.50 1.96 11.08
C LEU A 168 -17.30 1.19 10.53
N SER A 169 -16.72 0.27 11.30
CA SER A 169 -15.63 -0.60 10.81
C SER A 169 -16.07 -1.45 9.62
N ARG A 170 -17.30 -1.98 9.63
CA ARG A 170 -17.84 -2.75 8.50
C ARG A 170 -18.06 -1.84 7.29
N ALA A 171 -18.55 -0.62 7.50
CA ALA A 171 -18.73 0.35 6.42
C ALA A 171 -17.40 0.69 5.74
N PHE A 172 -16.32 0.89 6.50
CA PHE A 172 -14.99 1.10 5.92
C PHE A 172 -14.51 -0.09 5.09
N VAL A 173 -14.74 -1.33 5.56
CA VAL A 173 -14.39 -2.53 4.77
C VAL A 173 -15.19 -2.55 3.46
N VAL A 174 -16.50 -2.35 3.49
CA VAL A 174 -17.34 -2.33 2.28
C VAL A 174 -16.91 -1.22 1.32
N ALA A 175 -16.60 -0.03 1.85
CA ALA A 175 -16.14 1.10 1.05
C ALA A 175 -14.80 0.82 0.36
N VAL A 176 -13.84 0.23 1.06
CA VAL A 176 -12.53 -0.14 0.50
C VAL A 176 -12.67 -1.23 -0.55
N GLU A 177 -13.45 -2.29 -0.29
CA GLU A 177 -13.70 -3.36 -1.25
C GLU A 177 -14.35 -2.83 -2.54
N ALA A 178 -15.36 -1.97 -2.40
CA ALA A 178 -16.04 -1.37 -3.54
C ALA A 178 -15.11 -0.43 -4.32
N ALA A 179 -14.33 0.41 -3.62
CA ALA A 179 -13.38 1.32 -4.24
C ALA A 179 -12.30 0.56 -5.02
N ASP A 180 -11.73 -0.48 -4.42
CA ASP A 180 -10.73 -1.34 -5.04
C ASP A 180 -11.27 -2.00 -6.32
N ALA A 181 -12.48 -2.56 -6.28
CA ALA A 181 -13.13 -3.15 -7.46
C ALA A 181 -13.36 -2.13 -8.61
N VAL A 182 -13.83 -0.93 -8.30
CA VAL A 182 -14.06 0.12 -9.30
C VAL A 182 -12.74 0.68 -9.83
N LEU A 183 -11.72 0.85 -8.99
CA LEU A 183 -10.40 1.32 -9.44
C LEU A 183 -9.71 0.28 -10.31
N LYS A 184 -9.80 -1.01 -9.99
CA LYS A 184 -9.36 -2.09 -10.89
C LYS A 184 -10.05 -2.03 -12.25
N LEU A 185 -11.35 -1.72 -12.28
CA LEU A 185 -12.06 -1.52 -13.53
C LEU A 185 -11.51 -0.30 -14.30
N ALA A 186 -11.26 0.82 -13.62
CA ALA A 186 -10.71 2.04 -14.22
C ALA A 186 -9.35 1.81 -14.89
N PHE A 187 -8.47 1.02 -14.27
CA PHE A 187 -7.11 0.73 -14.76
C PHE A 187 -7.01 -0.48 -15.69
N ARG A 188 -8.11 -1.22 -15.94
CA ARG A 188 -8.08 -2.45 -16.75
C ARG A 188 -7.69 -2.21 -18.21
N VAL A 189 -8.17 -1.11 -18.79
CA VAL A 189 -7.96 -0.76 -20.21
C VAL A 189 -7.16 0.53 -20.36
N HIS A 190 -7.28 1.44 -19.41
CA HIS A 190 -6.60 2.74 -19.42
C HIS A 190 -5.40 2.71 -18.47
N PRO A 191 -4.15 2.83 -18.97
CA PRO A 191 -2.94 2.81 -18.13
C PRO A 191 -2.95 3.89 -17.03
N ASP A 192 -3.53 5.05 -17.33
CA ASP A 192 -3.68 6.15 -16.38
C ASP A 192 -4.97 6.07 -15.55
N GLY A 193 -5.81 5.07 -15.78
CA GLY A 193 -7.13 4.94 -15.18
C GLY A 193 -8.17 5.84 -15.83
N ASP A 194 -9.33 5.27 -16.16
CA ASP A 194 -10.47 6.00 -16.70
C ASP A 194 -10.95 7.09 -15.70
N PRO A 195 -10.90 8.39 -16.08
CA PRO A 195 -11.25 9.48 -15.18
C PRO A 195 -12.72 9.46 -14.74
N ASP A 196 -13.64 8.96 -15.58
CA ASP A 196 -15.07 8.90 -15.27
C ASP A 196 -15.34 7.80 -14.24
N LEU A 197 -14.68 6.64 -14.37
CA LEU A 197 -14.77 5.57 -13.37
C LEU A 197 -14.13 5.97 -12.03
N ILE A 198 -13.03 6.73 -12.05
CA ILE A 198 -12.43 7.28 -10.83
C ILE A 198 -13.39 8.26 -10.15
N ALA A 199 -14.06 9.12 -10.92
CA ALA A 199 -15.06 10.04 -10.38
C ALA A 199 -16.27 9.30 -9.77
N GLU A 200 -16.74 8.24 -10.43
CA GLU A 200 -17.81 7.39 -9.90
C GLU A 200 -17.39 6.59 -8.67
N CYS A 201 -16.13 6.15 -8.58
CA CYS A 201 -15.59 5.54 -7.35
C CYS A 201 -15.71 6.50 -6.16
N LYS A 202 -15.25 7.76 -6.31
CA LYS A 202 -15.38 8.78 -5.27
C LYS A 202 -16.84 9.05 -4.90
N ARG A 203 -17.72 9.13 -5.90
CA ARG A 203 -19.17 9.32 -5.67
C ARG A 203 -19.77 8.15 -4.88
N LEU A 204 -19.44 6.92 -5.25
CA LEU A 204 -19.90 5.70 -4.58
C LEU A 204 -19.48 5.70 -3.11
N VAL A 205 -18.20 5.91 -2.83
CA VAL A 205 -17.68 5.87 -1.45
C VAL A 205 -18.30 6.97 -0.60
N ARG A 206 -18.38 8.21 -1.12
CA ARG A 206 -19.04 9.33 -0.41
C ARG A 206 -20.53 9.12 -0.19
N ARG A 207 -21.25 8.47 -1.11
CA ARG A 207 -22.68 8.21 -0.87
C ARG A 207 -22.90 7.07 0.11
N TYR A 208 -22.03 6.06 0.10
CA TYR A 208 -22.16 4.94 1.01
C TYR A 208 -21.80 5.33 2.45
N LEU A 209 -20.70 6.06 2.64
CA LEU A 209 -20.23 6.44 3.97
C LEU A 209 -21.04 7.58 4.60
N SER A 210 -21.86 8.32 3.84
CA SER A 210 -22.69 9.39 4.42
C SER A 210 -23.71 8.86 5.43
N ASP A 211 -24.18 7.63 5.27
CA ASP A 211 -25.13 7.00 6.19
C ASP A 211 -24.46 6.58 7.52
N HIS A 212 -23.13 6.66 7.59
CA HIS A 212 -22.32 6.20 8.71
C HIS A 212 -21.47 7.31 9.37
N LEU A 213 -21.28 8.45 8.69
CA LEU A 213 -20.43 9.56 9.11
C LEU A 213 -21.19 10.90 9.24
N ALA A 214 -22.50 10.91 9.01
CA ALA A 214 -23.36 12.09 9.19
C ALA A 214 -23.65 12.42 10.66
#